data_AF-Q5UIQ1-F1
#
_entry.id   AF-Q5UIQ1-F1
#
_cell.length_a   1.000
_cell.length_b   1.000
_cell.length_c   1.000
_cell.angle_alpha   90.00
_cell.angle_beta   90.00
_cell.angle_gamma   90.00
#
_symmetry.space_group_name_H-M   'P 1'
#
loop_
_entity.id
_entity.type
_entity.pdbx_description
1 polymer ?
#
loop_
_entity_poly.entity_id
_entity_poly.type
_entity_poly.pdbx_seq_one_letter_code
_entity_poly.pdbx_strand_id
1 'polypeptide(L)'
;MPKKRTDEEILQELEEKIEKMKAKKQQVEARKKEKERKERTRRLIQVGAIFEKYFEIQSEEEAEKIAKALQSYVGKNKDKILHHDVVVTQKKKTMQEAASTKE
;
A
#
# COMPACT_ATOMS: atom_id res chain seq x y z
N MET A 1 -15.36 16.72 -56.75
CA MET A 1 -14.66 15.46 -56.38
C MET A 1 -13.93 15.70 -55.06
N PRO A 2 -14.05 14.82 -54.05
CA PRO A 2 -13.30 15.01 -52.80
C PRO A 2 -11.80 14.88 -53.09
N LYS A 3 -11.03 15.86 -52.62
CA LYS A 3 -9.57 15.91 -52.77
C LYS A 3 -8.98 14.69 -52.05
N LYS A 4 -8.23 13.83 -52.75
CA LYS A 4 -7.47 12.75 -52.10
C LYS A 4 -6.41 13.42 -51.21
N ARG A 5 -6.32 12.97 -49.95
CA ARG A 5 -5.31 13.48 -49.01
C ARG A 5 -3.92 13.23 -49.57
N THR A 6 -3.02 14.18 -49.38
CA THR A 6 -1.61 13.99 -49.77
C THR A 6 -0.90 13.10 -48.74
N ASP A 7 0.16 12.42 -49.17
CA ASP A 7 0.95 11.58 -48.27
C ASP A 7 1.52 12.37 -47.09
N GLU A 8 1.80 13.67 -47.28
CA GLU A 8 2.24 14.61 -46.24
C GLU A 8 1.16 14.87 -45.18
N GLU A 9 -0.10 15.06 -45.58
CA GLU A 9 -1.23 15.22 -44.64
C GLU A 9 -1.44 13.93 -43.82
N ILE A 10 -1.26 12.77 -44.45
CA ILE A 10 -1.35 11.47 -43.76
C ILE A 10 -0.21 11.33 -42.74
N LEU A 11 1.00 11.76 -43.09
CA LEU A 11 2.16 11.71 -42.20
C LEU A 11 1.97 12.61 -40.97
N GLN A 12 1.48 13.85 -41.16
CA GLN A 12 1.17 14.77 -40.07
C GLN A 12 0.09 14.22 -39.13
N GLU A 13 -0.99 13.65 -39.68
CA GLU A 13 -2.03 13.01 -38.86
C GLU A 13 -1.48 11.85 -38.02
N LEU A 14 -0.52 11.09 -38.54
CA LEU A 14 0.13 10.00 -37.81
C LEU A 14 1.04 10.52 -36.70
N GLU A 15 1.81 11.57 -36.95
CA GLU A 15 2.65 12.20 -35.93
C GLU A 15 1.81 12.75 -34.77
N GLU A 16 0.72 13.46 -35.07
CA GLU A 16 -0.21 13.94 -34.04
C GLU A 16 -0.80 12.79 -33.22
N LYS A 17 -1.16 11.67 -33.86
CA LYS A 17 -1.68 10.49 -33.17
C LYS A 17 -0.61 9.90 -32.25
N ILE A 18 0.64 9.81 -32.70
CA ILE A 18 1.76 9.33 -31.89
C ILE A 18 1.97 10.23 -30.67
N GLU A 19 1.93 11.55 -30.86
CA GLU A 19 2.09 12.51 -29.76
C GLU A 19 0.96 12.40 -28.73
N LYS A 20 -0.30 12.34 -29.19
CA LYS A 20 -1.47 12.11 -28.33
C LYS A 20 -1.35 10.79 -27.55
N MET A 21 -0.86 9.73 -28.19
CA MET A 21 -0.66 8.43 -27.54
C MET A 21 0.49 8.45 -26.52
N LYS A 22 1.58 9.16 -26.81
CA LYS A 22 2.69 9.37 -25.86
C LYS A 22 2.22 10.14 -24.62
N ALA A 23 1.45 11.20 -24.80
CA ALA A 23 0.87 11.97 -23.70
C ALA A 23 -0.06 11.11 -22.83
N LYS A 24 -0.93 10.30 -23.44
CA LYS A 24 -1.78 9.33 -22.72
C LYS A 24 -0.97 8.31 -21.94
N LYS A 25 0.10 7.76 -22.54
CA LYS A 25 1.00 6.82 -21.85
C LYS A 25 1.60 7.45 -20.60
N GLN A 26 2.16 8.65 -20.72
CA GLN A 26 2.74 9.39 -19.59
C GLN A 26 1.70 9.66 -18.50
N GLN A 27 0.48 10.06 -18.88
CA GLN A 27 -0.60 10.31 -17.92
C GLN A 27 -0.99 9.04 -17.16
N VAL A 28 -1.06 7.89 -17.84
CA VAL A 28 -1.36 6.60 -17.21
C VAL A 28 -0.23 6.17 -16.27
N GLU A 29 1.03 6.33 -16.67
CA GLU A 29 2.19 6.04 -15.82
C GLU A 29 2.21 6.91 -14.56
N ALA A 30 1.93 8.21 -14.70
CA ALA A 30 1.84 9.12 -13.57
C ALA A 30 0.73 8.71 -12.59
N ARG A 31 -0.46 8.37 -13.11
CA ARG A 31 -1.59 7.87 -12.29
C ARG A 31 -1.24 6.56 -11.58
N LYS A 32 -0.52 5.65 -12.23
CA LYS A 32 -0.06 4.40 -11.62
C LYS A 32 0.88 4.68 -10.45
N LYS A 33 1.90 5.51 -10.66
CA LYS A 33 2.86 5.90 -9.60
C LYS A 33 2.16 6.57 -8.41
N GLU A 34 1.16 7.42 -8.69
CA GLU A 34 0.40 8.09 -7.63
C GLU A 34 -0.42 7.11 -6.79
N LYS A 35 -1.06 6.12 -7.43
CA LYS A 35 -1.77 5.03 -6.73
C LYS A 35 -0.83 4.23 -5.85
N GLU A 36 0.30 3.80 -6.39
CA GLU A 36 1.33 3.06 -5.63
C GLU A 36 1.83 3.86 -4.42
N ARG A 37 2.02 5.19 -4.56
CA ARG A 37 2.39 6.06 -3.45
C ARG A 37 1.31 6.11 -2.38
N LYS A 38 0.05 6.31 -2.78
CA LYS A 38 -1.11 6.37 -1.87
C LYS A 38 -1.27 5.06 -1.10
N GLU A 39 -1.17 3.93 -1.77
CA GLU A 39 -1.24 2.59 -1.16
C GLU A 39 -0.07 2.37 -0.20
N ARG A 40 1.16 2.73 -0.59
CA ARG A 40 2.34 2.64 0.29
C ARG A 40 2.17 3.50 1.54
N THR A 41 1.75 4.76 1.41
CA THR A 41 1.51 5.66 2.55
C THR A 41 0.41 5.11 3.45
N ARG A 42 -0.72 4.65 2.90
CA ARG A 42 -1.79 4.04 3.67
C ARG A 42 -1.30 2.84 4.48
N ARG A 43 -0.52 1.95 3.86
CA ARG A 43 0.08 0.80 4.53
C ARG A 43 1.03 1.23 5.65
N LEU A 44 1.89 2.23 5.42
CA LEU A 44 2.81 2.73 6.43
C LEU A 44 2.07 3.31 7.65
N ILE A 45 1.01 4.08 7.43
CA ILE A 45 0.19 4.64 8.51
C ILE A 45 -0.49 3.52 9.29
N GLN A 46 -1.11 2.56 8.60
CA GLN A 46 -1.79 1.44 9.26
C GLN A 46 -0.84 0.58 10.08
N VAL A 47 0.32 0.22 9.52
CA VAL A 47 1.34 -0.55 10.23
C VAL A 47 1.89 0.25 11.41
N GLY A 48 2.25 1.53 11.18
CA GLY A 48 2.74 2.42 12.24
C GLY A 48 1.76 2.52 13.40
N ALA A 49 0.48 2.76 13.13
CA ALA A 49 -0.56 2.86 14.15
C ALA A 49 -0.74 1.57 14.97
N ILE A 50 -0.57 0.39 14.34
CA ILE A 50 -0.58 -0.89 15.07
C ILE A 50 0.60 -0.93 16.05
N PHE A 51 1.81 -0.63 15.59
CA PHE A 51 2.99 -0.67 16.45
C PHE A 51 2.96 0.38 17.57
N GLU A 52 2.54 1.61 17.25
CA GLU A 52 2.31 2.67 18.24
C GLU A 52 1.33 2.23 19.32
N LYS A 53 0.20 1.63 18.95
CA LYS A 53 -0.81 1.15 19.91
C LYS A 53 -0.31 0.05 20.84
N TYR A 54 0.48 -0.91 20.32
CA TYR A 54 0.85 -2.11 21.09
C TYR A 54 2.20 -1.99 21.80
N PHE A 55 3.11 -1.16 21.30
CA PHE A 55 4.44 -0.94 21.88
C PHE A 55 4.59 0.43 22.53
N GLU A 56 3.54 1.26 22.55
CA GLU A 56 3.51 2.59 23.16
C GLU A 56 4.62 3.52 22.65
N ILE A 57 4.99 3.37 21.37
CA ILE A 57 6.09 4.10 20.74
C ILE A 57 5.66 5.54 20.44
N GLN A 58 6.39 6.52 20.98
CA GLN A 58 6.03 7.93 20.82
C GLN A 58 7.00 8.74 19.96
N SER A 59 8.16 8.16 19.60
CA SER A 59 9.19 8.83 18.82
C SER A 59 9.84 7.93 17.77
N GLU A 60 10.40 8.55 16.73
CA GLU A 60 11.12 7.83 15.67
C GLU A 60 12.36 7.10 16.22
N GLU A 61 13.09 7.72 17.17
CA GLU A 61 14.27 7.11 17.78
C GLU A 61 13.93 5.84 18.58
N GLU A 62 12.82 5.88 19.32
CA GLU A 62 12.32 4.74 20.07
C GLU A 62 11.88 3.62 19.12
N ALA A 63 11.15 3.97 18.06
CA ALA A 63 10.76 3.04 17.01
C ALA A 63 11.98 2.33 16.42
N GLU A 64 13.04 3.08 16.12
CA GLU A 64 14.26 2.54 15.52
C GLU A 64 15.03 1.62 16.49
N LYS A 65 15.14 1.99 17.77
CA LYS A 65 15.79 1.16 18.80
C LYS A 65 15.06 -0.18 18.98
N ILE A 66 13.73 -0.13 19.11
CA ILE A 66 12.89 -1.34 19.26
C ILE A 66 12.98 -2.20 18.00
N ALA A 67 12.88 -1.58 16.81
CA ALA A 67 12.98 -2.31 15.54
C ALA A 67 14.34 -3.02 15.40
N LYS A 68 15.44 -2.35 15.73
CA LYS A 68 16.79 -2.97 15.70
C LYS A 68 16.93 -4.09 16.72
N ALA A 69 16.45 -3.88 17.95
CA ALA A 69 16.50 -4.90 19.00
C ALA A 69 15.73 -6.18 18.62
N LEU A 70 14.57 -6.02 17.97
CA LEU A 70 13.72 -7.14 17.57
C LEU A 70 14.05 -7.71 16.19
N GLN A 71 14.86 -7.03 15.37
CA GLN A 71 15.14 -7.40 13.98
C GLN A 71 15.62 -8.86 13.84
N SER A 72 16.61 -9.26 14.65
CA SER A 72 17.19 -10.60 14.62
C SER A 72 16.20 -11.66 15.10
N TYR A 73 15.43 -11.36 16.15
CA TYR A 73 14.44 -12.28 16.71
C TYR A 73 13.27 -12.52 15.75
N VAL A 74 12.69 -11.45 15.20
CA VAL A 74 11.58 -11.53 14.23
C VAL A 74 12.06 -12.18 12.95
N GLY A 75 13.26 -11.85 12.46
CA GLY A 75 13.81 -12.47 11.24
C GLY A 75 13.94 -14.00 11.36
N LYS A 76 14.40 -14.50 12.51
CA LYS A 76 14.59 -15.95 12.75
C LYS A 76 13.29 -16.70 13.04
N ASN A 77 12.26 -16.02 13.54
CA ASN A 77 11.01 -16.65 14.00
C ASN A 77 9.77 -16.18 13.24
N LYS A 78 9.94 -15.49 12.10
CA LYS A 78 8.87 -14.80 11.39
C LYS A 78 7.65 -15.69 11.11
N ASP A 79 7.90 -16.89 10.58
CA ASP A 79 6.82 -17.82 10.24
C ASP A 79 6.08 -18.28 11.49
N LYS A 80 6.81 -18.60 12.57
CA LYS A 80 6.18 -19.01 13.84
C LYS A 80 5.32 -17.89 14.43
N ILE A 81 5.79 -16.64 14.37
CA ILE A 81 5.06 -15.48 14.87
C ILE A 81 3.77 -15.24 14.06
N LEU A 82 3.84 -15.37 12.73
CA LEU A 82 2.68 -15.16 11.85
C LEU A 82 1.60 -16.23 12.01
N HIS A 83 1.98 -17.45 12.38
CA HIS A 83 1.06 -18.57 12.60
C HIS A 83 0.71 -18.75 14.09
N HIS A 84 1.17 -17.84 14.96
CA HIS A 84 0.77 -17.83 16.37
C HIS A 84 -0.59 -17.14 16.51
N ASP A 85 -1.64 -17.93 16.80
CA ASP A 85 -3.04 -17.49 16.97
C ASP A 85 -3.26 -16.62 18.23
N VAL A 86 -2.67 -15.43 18.28
CA VAL A 86 -2.93 -14.44 19.35
C VAL A 86 -4.24 -13.67 19.06
N VAL A 87 -4.61 -13.53 17.78
CA VAL A 87 -5.82 -12.78 17.37
C VAL A 87 -7.11 -13.56 17.67
N VAL A 88 -7.07 -14.90 17.65
CA VAL A 88 -8.23 -15.77 17.93
C VAL A 88 -8.59 -15.77 19.43
N THR A 89 -7.58 -15.66 20.30
CA THR A 89 -7.76 -15.73 21.76
C THR A 89 -8.39 -14.46 22.34
N GLN A 90 -8.06 -13.26 21.82
CA GLN A 90 -8.69 -12.01 22.28
C GLN A 90 -10.15 -11.84 21.82
N LYS A 91 -10.49 -12.38 20.64
CA LYS A 91 -11.88 -12.38 20.14
C LYS A 91 -12.79 -13.31 20.95
N LYS A 92 -12.27 -14.46 21.41
CA LYS A 92 -13.00 -15.36 22.32
C LYS A 92 -13.23 -14.74 23.70
N LYS A 93 -12.24 -14.03 24.24
CA LYS A 93 -12.35 -13.41 25.59
C LYS A 93 -13.40 -12.28 25.63
N THR A 94 -13.42 -11.43 24.61
CA THR A 94 -14.44 -10.36 24.47
C THR A 94 -15.85 -10.89 24.21
N MET A 95 -16.00 -12.02 23.50
CA MET A 95 -17.31 -12.67 23.30
C MET A 95 -17.83 -13.38 24.56
N GLN A 96 -16.95 -13.92 25.42
CA GLN A 96 -17.35 -14.55 26.69
C GLN A 96 -17.79 -13.50 27.73
N GLU A 97 -17.10 -12.36 27.82
CA GLU A 97 -17.46 -11.26 28.73
C GLU A 97 -18.78 -10.56 28.31
N ALA A 98 -19.09 -10.51 27.01
CA ALA A 98 -20.37 -9.99 26.50
C ALA A 98 -21.55 -10.98 26.67
N ALA A 99 -21.28 -12.27 26.84
CA ALA A 99 -22.30 -13.29 27.12
C ALA A 99 -22.65 -13.35 28.62
N SER A 100 -21.68 -13.08 29.51
CA SER A 100 -21.91 -13.10 30.97
C SER A 100 -22.53 -11.83 31.55
N THR A 101 -22.76 -10.79 30.72
CA THR A 101 -23.40 -9.52 31.12
C THR A 101 -24.88 -9.45 30.70
N LYS A 102 -25.43 -10.54 30.15
CA LYS A 102 -26.84 -10.66 29.73
C LYS A 102 -27.66 -11.71 30.50
N GLU A 103 -27.13 -12.28 31.57
CA GLU A 103 -27.87 -13.09 32.56
C GLU A 103 -28.02 -12.35 33.88
#